data_AF-G6C4V8-F1
#
_entry.id   AF-G6C4V8-F1
#
_cell.length_a   1.000
_cell.length_b   1.000
_cell.length_c   1.000
_cell.angle_alpha   90.00
_cell.angle_beta   90.00
_cell.angle_gamma   90.00
#
_symmetry.space_group_name_H-M   'P 1'
#
loop_
_entity.id
_entity.type
_entity.pdbx_description
1 polymer ?
#
loop_
_entity_poly.entity_id
_entity_poly.type
_entity_poly.pdbx_seq_one_letter_code
_entity_poly.pdbx_strand_id
1 'polypeptide(L)'
;MYKKNLYQSLRIEEAVNRTIPIYSLLELKNINVIRVGLQPAEDLTADGVIISGPFHPAFRDLVENKMYFNFLSKIYEKEKKLDIEVNERNVSKIVGQKASTKKTFYPNFKITINNNLALNELIINSKKYERKEILKGELNEQMPDFI
;
A
#
# COMPACT_ATOMS: atom_id res chain seq x y z
N MET A 1 -25.07 -18.14 -1.39
CA MET A 1 -24.59 -18.01 -0.01
C MET A 1 -24.72 -16.59 0.52
N TYR A 2 -24.20 -15.56 -0.18
CA TYR A 2 -24.30 -14.15 0.25
C TYR A 2 -25.73 -13.66 0.53
N LYS A 3 -26.67 -13.79 -0.42
CA LYS A 3 -28.09 -13.38 -0.24
C LYS A 3 -28.83 -14.13 0.89
N LYS A 4 -28.29 -15.25 1.36
CA LYS A 4 -28.82 -16.02 2.50
C LYS A 4 -28.06 -15.74 3.80
N ASN A 5 -27.17 -14.75 3.83
CA ASN A 5 -26.26 -14.40 4.93
C ASN A 5 -25.34 -15.56 5.40
N LEU A 6 -25.12 -16.57 4.55
CA LEU A 6 -24.26 -17.72 4.84
C LEU A 6 -22.79 -17.46 4.48
N TYR A 7 -22.49 -16.31 3.87
CA TYR A 7 -21.15 -15.90 3.48
C TYR A 7 -21.08 -14.38 3.48
N GLN A 8 -20.10 -13.83 4.19
CA GLN A 8 -19.76 -12.42 4.16
C GLN A 8 -18.47 -12.24 3.38
N SER A 9 -18.54 -11.51 2.27
CA SER A 9 -17.36 -11.20 1.47
C SER A 9 -16.42 -10.27 2.24
N LEU A 10 -15.12 -10.34 1.92
CA LEU A 10 -14.13 -9.44 2.50
C LEU A 10 -14.44 -7.97 2.19
N ARG A 11 -14.17 -7.11 3.17
CA ARG A 11 -14.07 -5.66 2.96
C ARG A 11 -12.82 -5.35 2.16
N ILE A 12 -12.82 -4.21 1.45
CA ILE A 12 -11.66 -3.76 0.67
C ILE A 12 -10.41 -3.68 1.54
N GLU A 13 -10.52 -3.10 2.74
CA GLU A 13 -9.39 -2.97 3.66
C GLU A 13 -8.83 -4.32 4.13
N GLU A 14 -9.71 -5.28 4.42
CA GLU A 14 -9.30 -6.64 4.80
C GLU A 14 -8.55 -7.34 3.66
N ALA A 15 -9.05 -7.20 2.43
CA ALA A 15 -8.40 -7.75 1.25
C ALA A 15 -7.03 -7.09 1.00
N VAL A 16 -6.94 -5.76 1.16
CA VAL A 16 -5.67 -5.02 1.05
C VAL A 16 -4.66 -5.55 2.08
N ASN A 17 -5.04 -5.61 3.36
CA ASN A 17 -4.17 -6.07 4.43
C ASN A 17 -3.65 -7.50 4.20
N ARG A 18 -4.52 -8.41 3.73
CA ARG A 18 -4.11 -9.78 3.38
C ARG A 18 -3.17 -9.84 2.17
N THR A 19 -3.27 -8.89 1.25
CA THR A 19 -2.48 -8.89 0.01
C THR A 19 -1.05 -8.39 0.24
N ILE A 20 -0.86 -7.43 1.16
CA ILE A 20 0.44 -6.80 1.44
C ILE A 20 1.58 -7.83 1.67
N PRO A 21 1.49 -8.79 2.60
CA PRO A 21 2.60 -9.71 2.86
C PRO A 21 2.92 -10.59 1.64
N ILE A 22 1.90 -11.04 0.90
CA ILE A 22 2.07 -11.84 -0.31
C ILE A 22 2.78 -11.02 -1.40
N TYR A 23 2.32 -9.80 -1.64
CA TYR A 23 2.91 -8.89 -2.62
C TYR A 23 4.36 -8.55 -2.26
N SER A 24 4.62 -8.23 -0.99
CA SER A 24 5.97 -7.95 -0.48
C SER A 24 6.92 -9.13 -0.67
N LEU A 25 6.47 -10.36 -0.38
CA LEU A 25 7.27 -11.56 -0.55
C LEU A 25 7.66 -11.79 -2.01
N LEU A 26 6.68 -11.74 -2.92
CA LEU A 26 6.91 -11.95 -4.35
C LEU A 26 7.90 -10.92 -4.91
N GLU A 27 7.69 -9.64 -4.57
CA GLU A 27 8.56 -8.57 -5.04
C GLU A 27 9.98 -8.69 -4.48
N LEU A 28 10.15 -9.06 -3.21
CA LEU A 28 11.47 -9.33 -2.61
C LEU A 28 12.20 -10.51 -3.25
N LYS A 29 11.47 -11.49 -3.79
CA LYS A 29 12.02 -12.61 -4.56
C LYS A 29 12.25 -12.26 -6.03
N ASN A 30 12.15 -10.97 -6.40
CA ASN A 30 12.25 -10.48 -7.77
C ASN A 30 11.25 -11.17 -8.73
N ILE A 31 10.10 -11.61 -8.22
CA ILE A 31 9.03 -12.17 -9.06
C ILE A 31 8.19 -11.02 -9.60
N ASN A 32 8.10 -10.93 -10.92
CA ASN A 32 7.33 -9.87 -11.57
C ASN A 32 5.82 -10.09 -11.37
N VAL A 33 5.20 -9.28 -10.51
CA VAL A 33 3.75 -9.27 -10.32
C VAL A 33 3.10 -8.41 -11.40
N ILE A 34 2.58 -9.07 -12.43
CA ILE A 34 1.93 -8.40 -13.57
C ILE A 34 0.65 -7.66 -13.18
N ARG A 35 -0.06 -8.13 -12.15
CA ARG A 35 -1.37 -7.59 -11.76
C ARG A 35 -1.71 -7.86 -10.29
N VAL A 36 -2.32 -6.86 -9.64
CA VAL A 36 -2.94 -6.99 -8.31
C VAL A 36 -4.35 -6.42 -8.37
N GLY A 37 -5.37 -7.27 -8.21
CA GLY A 37 -6.79 -6.92 -8.37
C GLY A 37 -7.38 -7.35 -9.71
N LEU A 38 -8.71 -7.23 -9.85
CA LEU A 38 -9.44 -7.63 -11.07
C LEU A 38 -9.24 -6.64 -12.22
N GLN A 39 -9.39 -7.11 -13.47
CA GLN A 39 -9.54 -6.21 -14.62
C GLN A 39 -10.90 -5.54 -14.57
N PRO A 40 -10.98 -4.20 -14.58
CA PRO A 40 -12.24 -3.55 -14.86
C PRO A 40 -12.57 -3.83 -16.33
N ALA A 41 -13.49 -4.76 -16.56
CA ALA A 41 -14.18 -4.90 -17.82
C ALA A 41 -15.55 -4.24 -17.66
N GLU A 42 -16.09 -3.64 -18.72
CA GLU A 42 -17.39 -2.97 -18.68
C GLU A 42 -18.49 -3.91 -18.13
N ASP A 43 -18.48 -5.17 -18.58
CA ASP A 43 -19.38 -6.22 -18.10
C ASP A 43 -19.24 -6.50 -16.60
N LEU A 44 -18.03 -6.36 -16.03
CA LEU A 44 -17.79 -6.60 -14.60
C LEU A 44 -18.23 -5.41 -13.74
N THR A 45 -18.12 -4.20 -14.28
CA THR A 45 -18.49 -2.96 -13.60
C THR A 45 -19.95 -2.57 -13.77
N ALA A 46 -20.70 -3.32 -14.58
CA ALA A 46 -22.12 -3.10 -14.79
C ALA A 46 -22.93 -3.27 -13.48
N ASP A 47 -23.98 -2.47 -13.35
CA ASP A 47 -24.83 -2.46 -12.17
C ASP A 47 -25.43 -3.85 -11.91
N GLY A 48 -25.23 -4.36 -10.69
CA GLY A 48 -25.75 -5.66 -10.25
C GLY A 48 -24.86 -6.87 -10.54
N VAL A 49 -23.74 -6.71 -11.25
CA VAL A 49 -22.80 -7.83 -11.52
C VAL A 49 -21.94 -8.13 -10.29
N ILE A 50 -21.41 -7.09 -9.65
CA ILE A 50 -20.74 -7.23 -8.35
C ILE A 50 -21.79 -7.10 -7.25
N ILE A 51 -22.24 -8.25 -6.74
CA ILE A 51 -23.22 -8.30 -5.64
C ILE A 51 -22.54 -7.97 -4.30
N SER A 52 -21.28 -8.39 -4.13
CA SER A 52 -20.47 -8.17 -2.92
C SER A 52 -19.01 -8.57 -3.16
N GLY A 53 -18.07 -7.93 -2.46
CA GLY A 53 -16.64 -8.27 -2.51
C GLY A 53 -15.73 -7.04 -2.61
N PRO A 54 -14.42 -7.22 -2.39
CA PRO A 54 -13.46 -6.12 -2.33
C PRO A 54 -13.01 -5.66 -3.72
N PHE A 55 -13.95 -5.21 -4.56
CA PHE A 55 -13.62 -4.66 -5.87
C PHE A 55 -13.19 -3.20 -5.77
N HIS A 56 -12.02 -2.88 -6.31
CA HIS A 56 -11.57 -1.51 -6.52
C HIS A 56 -10.72 -1.45 -7.81
N PRO A 57 -11.00 -0.55 -8.76
CA PRO A 57 -10.22 -0.45 -10.01
C PRO A 57 -8.72 -0.23 -9.79
N ALA A 58 -8.37 0.59 -8.80
CA ALA A 58 -6.99 0.88 -8.39
C ALA A 58 -6.54 0.05 -7.17
N PHE A 59 -6.86 -1.24 -7.12
CA PHE A 59 -6.57 -2.09 -5.95
C PHE A 59 -5.07 -2.18 -5.65
N ARG A 60 -4.21 -2.29 -6.67
CA ARG A 60 -2.74 -2.25 -6.49
C ARG A 60 -2.29 -0.98 -5.76
N ASP A 61 -2.83 0.17 -6.14
CA ASP A 61 -2.48 1.44 -5.50
C ASP A 61 -2.92 1.47 -4.03
N LEU A 62 -4.06 0.87 -3.68
CA LEU A 62 -4.47 0.73 -2.28
C LEU A 62 -3.47 -0.09 -1.47
N VAL A 63 -2.99 -1.21 -2.03
CA VAL A 63 -1.96 -2.06 -1.42
C VAL A 63 -0.66 -1.29 -1.23
N GLU A 64 -0.16 -0.63 -2.27
CA GLU A 64 1.08 0.15 -2.18
C GLU A 64 0.94 1.33 -1.21
N ASN A 65 -0.16 2.10 -1.28
CA ASN A 65 -0.42 3.19 -0.35
C ASN A 65 -0.42 2.72 1.11
N LYS A 66 -1.07 1.59 1.40
CA LYS A 66 -1.14 1.04 2.76
C LYS A 66 0.23 0.59 3.25
N MET A 67 1.03 -0.03 2.39
CA MET A 67 2.41 -0.42 2.71
C MET A 67 3.28 0.79 3.08
N TYR A 68 3.27 1.85 2.26
CA TYR A 68 3.99 3.09 2.60
C TYR A 68 3.44 3.74 3.87
N PHE A 69 2.12 3.75 4.06
CA PHE A 69 1.50 4.26 5.28
C PHE A 69 1.98 3.53 6.54
N ASN A 70 2.02 2.19 6.51
CA ASN A 70 2.49 1.37 7.63
C ASN A 70 3.95 1.70 7.96
N PHE A 71 4.80 1.78 6.94
CA PHE A 71 6.21 2.14 7.11
C PHE A 71 6.40 3.54 7.70
N LEU A 72 5.68 4.54 7.18
CA LEU A 72 5.72 5.91 7.67
C LEU A 72 5.20 6.02 9.11
N SER A 73 4.18 5.24 9.48
CA SER A 73 3.64 5.19 10.84
C SER A 73 4.72 4.79 11.86
N LYS A 74 5.52 3.76 11.54
CA LYS A 74 6.60 3.27 12.42
C LYS A 74 7.70 4.32 12.66
N ILE A 75 8.03 5.09 11.63
CA ILE A 75 9.00 6.18 11.74
C ILE A 75 8.40 7.32 12.57
N TYR A 76 7.15 7.69 12.26
CA TYR A 76 6.44 8.75 12.96
C TYR A 76 6.25 8.45 14.45
N GLU A 77 6.03 7.19 14.84
CA GLU A 77 5.91 6.81 16.25
C GLU A 77 7.14 7.20 17.07
N LYS A 78 8.33 7.09 16.47
CA LYS A 78 9.63 7.36 17.11
C LYS A 78 10.06 8.82 17.00
N GLU A 79 9.92 9.40 15.80
CA GLU A 79 10.46 10.73 15.49
C GLU A 79 9.42 11.85 15.56
N LYS A 80 8.12 11.49 15.61
CA LYS A 80 6.97 12.41 15.63
C LYS A 80 6.94 13.43 14.49
N LYS A 81 7.70 13.19 13.42
CA LYS A 81 7.80 14.03 12.23
C LYS A 81 8.16 13.19 11.00
N LEU A 82 7.68 13.61 9.83
CA LEU A 82 8.01 13.04 8.53
C LEU A 82 8.38 14.18 7.55
N ASP A 83 9.67 14.33 7.27
CA ASP A 83 10.18 15.09 6.13
C ASP A 83 10.65 14.10 5.05
N ILE A 84 9.86 13.97 3.99
CA ILE A 84 10.00 12.91 2.99
C ILE A 84 10.51 13.51 1.69
N GLU A 85 11.63 13.03 1.18
CA GLU A 85 12.06 13.26 -0.20
C GLU A 85 11.83 12.03 -1.05
N VAL A 86 11.17 12.20 -2.19
CA VAL A 86 10.83 11.09 -3.07
C VAL A 86 10.78 11.54 -4.52
N ASN A 87 11.00 10.61 -5.43
CA ASN A 87 10.76 10.81 -6.85
C ASN A 87 9.27 11.13 -7.13
N GLU A 88 9.00 12.02 -8.09
CA GLU A 88 7.64 12.45 -8.46
C GLU A 88 6.67 11.28 -8.71
N ARG A 89 7.17 10.19 -9.32
CA ARG A 89 6.36 9.02 -9.70
C ARG A 89 5.84 8.23 -8.51
N ASN A 90 6.44 8.41 -7.33
CA ASN A 90 6.04 7.73 -6.11
C ASN A 90 5.25 8.64 -5.16
N VAL A 91 5.11 9.95 -5.46
CA VAL A 91 4.40 10.91 -4.60
C VAL A 91 2.99 10.42 -4.27
N SER A 92 2.26 9.94 -5.27
CA SER A 92 0.89 9.42 -5.08
C SER A 92 0.84 8.27 -4.07
N LYS A 93 1.84 7.40 -4.09
CA LYS A 93 1.98 6.23 -3.19
C LYS A 93 2.22 6.64 -1.74
N ILE A 94 2.95 7.74 -1.53
CA ILE A 94 3.25 8.28 -0.20
C ILE A 94 2.07 9.09 0.34
N VAL A 95 1.51 9.98 -0.49
CA VAL A 95 0.42 10.88 -0.09
C VAL A 95 -0.88 10.11 0.21
N GLY A 96 -1.07 8.96 -0.43
CA GLY A 96 -2.25 8.12 -0.28
C GLY A 96 -3.43 8.64 -1.10
N GLN A 97 -4.40 7.76 -1.36
CA GLN A 97 -5.64 8.14 -2.04
C GLN A 97 -6.35 9.28 -1.29
N LYS A 98 -6.78 10.31 -2.03
CA LYS A 98 -7.43 11.51 -1.46
C LYS A 98 -6.61 12.18 -0.35
N ALA A 99 -5.28 12.05 -0.42
CA ALA A 99 -4.32 12.53 0.56
C ALA A 99 -4.53 11.99 1.97
N SER A 100 -5.00 10.75 2.12
CA SER A 100 -5.28 10.12 3.41
C SER A 100 -4.06 10.13 4.32
N THR A 101 -2.90 9.69 3.84
CA THR A 101 -1.65 9.63 4.62
C THR A 101 -1.23 11.02 5.10
N LYS A 102 -1.25 12.01 4.20
CA LYS A 102 -0.93 13.40 4.53
C LYS A 102 -1.86 13.96 5.62
N LYS A 103 -3.16 13.66 5.55
CA LYS A 103 -4.15 14.09 6.55
C LYS A 103 -3.91 13.44 7.91
N THR A 104 -3.56 12.16 7.93
CA THR A 104 -3.29 11.44 9.18
C THR A 104 -2.10 12.00 9.95
N PHE A 105 -1.04 12.40 9.24
CA PHE A 105 0.20 12.90 9.87
C PHE A 105 0.31 14.43 9.92
N TYR A 106 -0.77 15.15 9.61
CA TYR A 106 -0.78 16.61 9.69
C TYR A 106 -0.66 17.08 11.16
N PRO A 107 0.09 18.16 11.47
CA PRO A 107 0.85 19.02 10.55
C PRO A 107 2.29 18.55 10.28
N ASN A 108 2.69 17.42 10.85
CA ASN A 108 4.07 16.97 10.92
C ASN A 108 4.51 16.16 9.68
N PHE A 109 3.88 16.42 8.53
CA PHE A 109 4.12 15.73 7.26
C PHE A 109 4.51 16.73 6.17
N LYS A 110 5.72 16.59 5.66
CA LYS A 110 6.25 17.36 4.54
C LYS A 110 6.75 16.40 3.46
N ILE A 111 6.47 16.73 2.21
CA ILE A 111 6.94 15.99 1.05
C ILE A 111 7.65 16.95 0.11
N THR A 112 8.84 16.54 -0.35
CA THR A 112 9.68 17.26 -1.29
C THR A 112 9.96 16.35 -2.47
N ILE A 113 9.78 16.85 -3.69
CA ILE A 113 10.05 16.09 -4.91
C ILE A 113 11.54 16.18 -5.21
N ASN A 114 12.19 15.03 -5.37
CA ASN A 114 13.59 14.93 -5.75
C ASN A 114 13.75 13.88 -6.86
N ASN A 115 13.76 14.33 -8.11
CA ASN A 115 13.85 13.45 -9.29
C ASN A 115 15.25 12.85 -9.51
N ASN A 116 16.25 13.27 -8.72
CA ASN A 116 17.57 12.62 -8.71
C ASN A 116 17.57 11.32 -7.89
N LEU A 117 16.55 11.09 -7.05
CA LEU A 117 16.37 9.81 -6.35
C LEU A 117 15.85 8.75 -7.32
N ALA A 118 16.41 7.55 -7.20
CA ALA A 118 15.92 6.40 -7.95
C ALA A 118 14.50 6.02 -7.50
N LEU A 119 13.74 5.36 -8.38
CA LEU A 119 12.34 4.99 -8.12
C LEU A 119 12.16 3.99 -6.96
N ASN A 120 13.21 3.26 -6.61
CA ASN A 120 13.25 2.33 -5.48
C ASN A 120 13.79 2.98 -4.20
N GLU A 121 13.99 4.29 -4.18
CA GLU A 121 14.60 5.01 -3.06
C GLU A 121 13.68 6.14 -2.56
N LEU A 122 13.81 6.45 -1.28
CA LEU A 122 13.26 7.65 -0.66
C LEU A 122 14.13 8.06 0.52
N ILE A 123 14.05 9.32 0.91
CA ILE A 123 14.69 9.83 2.13
C ILE A 123 13.59 10.23 3.10
N ILE A 124 13.72 9.86 4.36
CA ILE A 124 12.83 10.30 5.44
C ILE A 124 13.69 10.81 6.57
N ASN A 125 13.48 12.05 7.01
CA ASN A 125 14.21 12.69 8.09
C ASN A 125 15.75 12.56 7.93
N SER A 126 16.23 12.85 6.72
CA SER A 126 17.66 12.75 6.34
C SER A 126 18.24 11.34 6.30
N LYS A 127 17.44 10.29 6.51
CA LYS A 127 17.86 8.90 6.35
C LYS A 127 17.33 8.33 5.04
N LYS A 128 18.22 7.71 4.26
CA LYS A 128 17.87 7.03 3.00
C LYS A 128 17.31 5.65 3.28
N TYR A 129 16.25 5.30 2.56
CA TYR A 129 15.59 4.01 2.59
C TYR A 129 15.39 3.47 1.18
N GLU A 130 15.58 2.17 1.02
CA GLU A 130 15.24 1.45 -0.19
C GLU A 130 13.89 0.74 -0.08
N ARG A 131 13.24 0.52 -1.22
CA ARG A 131 11.98 -0.23 -1.32
C ARG A 131 12.07 -1.61 -0.66
N LYS A 132 13.24 -2.28 -0.72
CA LYS A 132 13.45 -3.57 -0.05
C LYS A 132 13.28 -3.49 1.47
N GLU A 133 13.64 -2.38 2.10
CA GLU A 133 13.48 -2.19 3.54
C GLU A 133 12.01 -2.03 3.92
N ILE A 134 11.25 -1.32 3.09
CA ILE A 134 9.79 -1.17 3.24
C ILE A 134 9.12 -2.54 3.14
N LEU A 135 9.44 -3.32 2.09
CA LEU A 135 8.85 -4.64 1.86
C LEU A 135 9.15 -5.61 3.02
N LYS A 136 10.39 -5.60 3.55
CA LYS A 136 10.78 -6.42 4.71
C LYS A 136 10.01 -6.04 5.97
N GLY A 137 9.72 -4.76 6.15
CA GLY A 137 8.95 -4.25 7.29
C GLY A 137 7.55 -4.86 7.41
N GLU A 138 6.94 -5.30 6.30
CA GLU A 138 5.62 -5.94 6.30
C GLU A 138 5.67 -7.45 6.59
N LEU A 139 6.80 -8.12 6.29
CA LEU A 139 6.96 -9.56 6.54
C LEU A 139 7.27 -9.86 8.01
N ASN A 140 8.09 -9.03 8.64
CA ASN A 140 8.57 -9.24 10.01
C ASN A 140 7.47 -9.09 11.09
N GLU A 141 6.31 -8.52 10.75
CA GLU A 141 5.19 -8.33 11.68
C GLU A 141 4.08 -9.38 11.57
N GLN A 142 4.05 -10.18 10.49
CA GLN A 142 2.91 -11.05 10.18
C GLN A 142 3.26 -12.52 9.92
N MET A 143 4.53 -12.88 9.94
CA MET A 143 4.96 -14.29 9.89
C MET A 143 5.65 -14.68 11.19
N PRO A 144 4.91 -14.95 12.29
CA PRO A 144 5.45 -15.77 13.36
C PRO A 144 5.60 -17.19 12.77
N ASP A 145 6.85 -17.57 12.53
CA ASP A 145 7.33 -18.95 12.36
C ASP A 145 6.36 -19.94 11.69
N PHE A 146 6.30 -19.88 10.35
CA PHE A 146 5.93 -21.03 9.54
C PHE A 146 7.12 -21.43 8.66
N ILE A 147 8.20 -21.89 9.33
CA ILE A 147 9.22 -22.79 8.77
C ILE A 147 9.49 -23.86 9.84
#